data_AF-A0A9P6NZN3-F1
#
_entry.id   AF-A0A9P6NZN3-F1
#
_cell.length_a   1.000
_cell.length_b   1.000
_cell.length_c   1.000
_cell.angle_alpha   90.00
_cell.angle_beta   90.00
_cell.angle_gamma   90.00
#
_symmetry.space_group_name_H-M   'P 1'
#
loop_
_entity.id
_entity.type
_entity.pdbx_description
1 polymer ?
#
loop_
_entity_poly.entity_id
_entity_poly.type
_entity_poly.pdbx_seq_one_letter_code
_entity_poly.pdbx_strand_id
1 'polypeptide(L)'
;MEDFGDYHYCTESDDPYLRFFSSHPLKQWSYDQFLTATNQGKARPLASNKMSAIYLHMLNTIIGNENLPEQVKAHVKALKESFEKENELNTPVEPSGKRQYNLYNINTGSGNLNVAENMTNYVGVSDSKKRTLSDEESEKKQKAIPRTTDEDDSGAYAPNNQRQSGEADLADIWTEFIETADFSDSHMYRLERYGIIQCGKCFDRIMDIPVPVYDAIKLEEDPEPLPLTMFSNSSRSCCLRATKENPCDLKESETAYCHYALWPMTRLAANCVEGLDCNFKVGETLLKAMDASTKYNADGTVYIKQSNIELLLLEASGPYGTKDRSRHVFDHVKAAFGCYSMVKAILEKYKHADPELMEEVRVFFLHASGKDDCVRLWIMRPAARGELLTFERFRKVQIKPNAEDKKAIVDVARFFWDLKGLLEKACEAITNLNRSNYENVFDFEQQQLGTPLNHLLKPKPVKPQKQSHCNGITDLDPVSFTE
;
A
#
# COMPACT_ATOMS: atom_id res chain seq x y z
N MET A 1 42.00 5.98 -31.76
CA MET A 1 40.72 6.02 -31.05
C MET A 1 39.67 5.82 -32.12
N GLU A 2 38.87 4.76 -32.03
CA GLU A 2 37.73 4.60 -32.93
C GLU A 2 36.75 5.75 -32.70
N ASP A 3 36.30 6.39 -33.78
CA ASP A 3 35.29 7.43 -33.71
C ASP A 3 33.92 6.76 -33.54
N PHE A 4 33.39 6.79 -32.32
CA PHE A 4 32.06 6.28 -32.00
C PHE A 4 30.94 7.27 -32.36
N GLY A 5 31.24 8.36 -33.05
CA GLY A 5 30.27 9.40 -33.42
C GLY A 5 29.06 8.87 -34.19
N ASP A 6 29.24 7.78 -34.96
CA ASP A 6 28.18 7.12 -35.75
C ASP A 6 27.57 5.88 -35.07
N TYR A 7 27.87 5.65 -33.78
CA TYR A 7 27.29 4.55 -33.02
C TYR A 7 25.78 4.73 -32.85
N HIS A 8 25.01 3.65 -33.01
CA HIS A 8 23.57 3.60 -32.77
C HIS A 8 23.27 2.59 -31.67
N TYR A 9 22.34 2.91 -30.77
CA TYR A 9 21.97 2.02 -29.66
C TYR A 9 21.21 0.80 -30.19
N CYS A 10 21.73 -0.40 -29.98
CA CYS A 10 21.02 -1.63 -30.31
C CYS A 10 20.02 -1.96 -29.19
N THR A 11 18.72 -1.95 -29.51
CA THR A 11 17.66 -2.28 -28.57
C THR A 11 16.57 -3.06 -29.29
N GLU A 12 16.06 -4.10 -28.63
CA GLU A 12 14.87 -4.85 -29.05
C GLU A 12 13.58 -4.28 -28.43
N SER A 13 13.70 -3.26 -27.57
CA SER A 13 12.56 -2.63 -26.92
C SER A 13 11.71 -1.83 -27.91
N ASP A 14 10.39 -2.02 -27.82
CA ASP A 14 9.38 -1.22 -28.52
C ASP A 14 9.16 0.18 -27.89
N ASP A 15 9.97 0.59 -26.90
CA ASP A 15 9.86 1.91 -26.30
C ASP A 15 10.16 3.02 -27.34
N PRO A 16 9.18 3.89 -27.66
CA PRO A 16 9.35 4.93 -28.67
C PRO A 16 10.44 5.95 -28.32
N TYR A 17 10.81 6.11 -27.05
CA TYR A 17 11.87 7.00 -26.61
C TYR A 17 13.25 6.36 -26.73
N LEU A 18 13.40 5.05 -26.49
CA LEU A 18 14.64 4.33 -26.79
C LEU A 18 14.92 4.27 -28.28
N ARG A 19 13.87 4.23 -29.11
CA ARG A 19 13.98 4.25 -30.58
C ARG A 19 14.69 5.48 -31.12
N PHE A 20 14.68 6.60 -30.40
CA PHE A 20 15.49 7.76 -30.79
C PHE A 20 16.98 7.41 -30.82
N PHE A 21 17.49 6.80 -29.76
CA PHE A 21 18.90 6.44 -29.60
C PHE A 21 19.34 5.32 -30.57
N SER A 22 18.39 4.50 -31.03
CA SER A 22 18.66 3.47 -32.05
C SER A 22 18.61 4.00 -33.48
N SER A 23 17.91 5.12 -33.72
CA SER A 23 17.73 5.70 -35.05
C SER A 23 18.62 6.92 -35.33
N HIS A 24 19.27 7.45 -34.28
CA HIS A 24 20.16 8.59 -34.39
C HIS A 24 21.57 8.19 -33.93
N PRO A 25 22.63 8.67 -34.60
CA PRO A 25 24.01 8.41 -34.19
C PRO A 25 24.33 9.10 -32.86
N LEU A 26 25.30 8.58 -32.11
CA LEU A 26 25.70 9.05 -30.77
C LEU A 26 25.94 10.57 -30.70
N LYS A 27 26.54 11.16 -31.74
CA LYS A 27 26.77 12.62 -31.84
C LYS A 27 25.48 13.46 -31.85
N GLN A 28 24.33 12.81 -32.07
CA GLN A 28 23.01 13.43 -32.10
C GLN A 28 22.19 13.15 -30.83
N TRP A 29 22.78 12.58 -29.78
CA TRP A 29 22.05 12.22 -28.58
C TRP A 29 21.84 13.37 -27.58
N SER A 30 22.01 14.63 -28.01
CA SER A 30 21.75 15.78 -27.14
C SER A 30 20.27 15.89 -26.76
N TYR A 31 20.00 16.54 -25.62
CA TYR A 31 18.63 16.75 -25.16
C TYR A 31 17.77 17.52 -26.17
N ASP A 32 18.32 18.53 -26.83
CA ASP A 32 17.58 19.34 -27.82
C ASP A 32 17.16 18.51 -29.03
N GLN A 33 18.04 17.63 -29.50
CA GLN A 33 17.75 16.72 -30.61
C GLN A 33 16.71 15.67 -30.19
N PHE A 34 16.84 15.12 -28.98
CA PHE A 34 15.86 14.21 -28.40
C PHE A 34 14.48 14.87 -28.29
N LEU A 35 14.41 16.08 -27.73
CA LEU A 35 13.18 16.84 -27.56
C LEU A 35 12.54 17.18 -28.92
N THR A 36 13.34 17.60 -29.90
CA THR A 36 12.87 17.93 -31.24
C THR A 36 12.31 16.70 -31.95
N ALA A 37 13.06 15.60 -31.98
CA ALA A 37 12.65 14.37 -32.66
C ALA A 37 11.40 13.74 -32.02
N THR A 38 11.34 13.71 -30.68
CA THR A 38 10.22 13.09 -29.96
C THR A 38 8.92 13.90 -30.02
N ASN A 39 8.99 15.22 -30.24
CA ASN A 39 7.81 16.07 -30.40
C ASN A 39 7.44 16.36 -31.85
N GLN A 40 8.29 15.99 -32.82
CA GLN A 40 8.02 16.20 -34.24
C GLN A 40 6.72 15.52 -34.68
N GLY A 41 5.82 16.28 -35.32
CA GLY A 41 4.57 15.77 -35.86
C GLY A 41 3.46 15.51 -34.82
N LYS A 42 3.68 15.76 -33.53
CA LYS A 42 2.63 15.63 -32.50
C LYS A 42 1.74 16.87 -32.46
N ALA A 43 0.42 16.66 -32.52
CA ALA A 43 -0.57 17.74 -32.37
C ALA A 43 -0.51 18.44 -31.00
N ARG A 44 0.00 17.75 -29.98
CA ARG A 44 0.25 18.29 -28.63
C ARG A 44 1.64 17.84 -28.15
N PRO A 45 2.67 18.68 -28.30
CA PRO A 45 4.01 18.40 -27.78
C PRO A 45 3.99 18.18 -26.26
N LEU A 46 4.85 17.30 -25.77
CA LEU A 46 5.06 17.11 -24.34
C LEU A 46 5.81 18.31 -23.76
N ALA A 47 5.42 18.73 -22.56
CA ALA A 47 6.10 19.82 -21.84
C ALA A 47 7.57 19.45 -21.55
N SER A 48 8.46 20.46 -21.63
CA SER A 48 9.91 20.26 -21.51
C SER A 48 10.30 19.53 -20.21
N ASN A 49 9.71 19.90 -19.07
CA ASN A 49 9.97 19.25 -17.78
C ASN A 49 9.70 17.73 -17.79
N LYS A 50 8.62 17.29 -18.43
CA LYS A 50 8.29 15.87 -18.56
C LYS A 50 9.27 15.17 -19.51
N MET A 51 9.68 15.85 -20.57
CA MET A 51 10.69 15.34 -21.51
C MET A 51 12.07 15.22 -20.89
N SER A 52 12.45 16.12 -19.99
CA SER A 52 13.70 16.06 -19.23
C SER A 52 13.78 14.80 -18.37
N ALA A 53 12.70 14.48 -17.65
CA ALA A 53 12.63 13.27 -16.83
C ALA A 53 12.72 11.99 -17.68
N ILE A 54 12.03 11.96 -18.82
CA ILE A 54 12.08 10.83 -19.77
C ILE A 54 13.50 10.68 -20.33
N TYR A 55 14.14 11.77 -20.75
CA TYR A 55 15.50 11.75 -21.28
C TYR A 55 16.50 11.17 -20.28
N LEU A 56 16.49 11.64 -19.02
CA LEU A 56 17.33 11.10 -17.95
C LEU A 56 17.08 9.61 -17.70
N HIS A 57 15.82 9.18 -17.72
CA HIS A 57 15.48 7.77 -17.58
C HIS A 57 16.10 6.95 -18.71
N MET A 58 16.00 7.40 -19.97
CA MET A 58 16.60 6.71 -21.12
C MET A 58 18.13 6.62 -21.02
N LEU A 59 18.82 7.71 -20.64
CA LEU A 59 20.28 7.69 -20.46
C LEU A 59 20.70 6.68 -19.37
N ASN A 60 19.97 6.63 -18.24
CA ASN A 60 20.25 5.66 -17.19
C ASN A 60 20.03 4.21 -17.65
N THR A 61 18.98 3.96 -18.43
CA THR A 61 18.72 2.64 -19.04
C THR A 61 19.87 2.24 -19.96
N ILE A 62 20.35 3.15 -20.83
CA ILE A 62 21.48 2.89 -21.74
C ILE A 62 22.76 2.61 -20.94
N ILE A 63 23.05 3.39 -19.89
CA ILE A 63 24.22 3.19 -19.02
C ILE A 63 24.16 1.83 -18.29
N GLY A 64 22.96 1.35 -17.96
CA GLY A 64 22.73 0.06 -17.31
C GLY A 64 22.99 -1.16 -18.21
N ASN A 65 23.10 -0.98 -19.52
CA ASN A 65 23.36 -2.09 -20.44
C ASN A 65 24.82 -2.58 -20.33
N GLU A 66 25.00 -3.86 -19.98
CA GLU A 66 26.31 -4.49 -19.81
C GLU A 66 27.07 -4.67 -21.13
N ASN A 67 26.35 -4.75 -22.25
CA ASN A 67 26.93 -4.97 -23.58
C ASN A 67 27.34 -3.66 -24.29
N LEU A 68 27.21 -2.50 -23.61
CA LEU A 68 27.52 -1.20 -24.19
C LEU A 68 29.05 -0.95 -24.18
N PRO A 69 29.68 -0.58 -25.32
CA PRO A 69 31.10 -0.23 -25.34
C PRO A 69 31.44 0.87 -24.33
N GLU A 70 32.55 0.72 -23.60
CA GLU A 70 32.93 1.64 -22.52
C GLU A 70 33.08 3.10 -22.98
N GLN A 71 33.54 3.35 -24.21
CA GLN A 71 33.63 4.70 -24.77
C GLN A 71 32.25 5.33 -24.98
N VAL A 72 31.27 4.56 -25.45
CA VAL A 72 29.88 5.01 -25.61
C VAL A 72 29.29 5.27 -24.23
N LYS A 73 29.51 4.35 -23.26
CA LYS A 73 29.06 4.50 -21.88
C LYS A 73 29.62 5.75 -21.21
N ALA A 74 30.90 6.07 -21.43
CA ALA A 74 31.53 7.30 -20.97
C ALA A 74 30.91 8.55 -21.61
N HIS A 75 30.61 8.52 -22.91
CA HIS A 75 29.95 9.62 -23.60
C HIS A 75 28.52 9.86 -23.08
N VAL A 76 27.74 8.79 -22.87
CA VAL A 76 26.37 8.88 -22.32
C VAL A 76 26.38 9.42 -20.89
N LYS A 77 27.36 9.04 -20.07
CA LYS A 77 27.58 9.63 -18.74
C LYS A 77 27.89 11.13 -18.84
N ALA A 78 28.75 11.54 -19.77
CA ALA A 78 29.06 12.95 -19.98
C ALA A 78 27.83 13.76 -20.44
N LEU A 79 26.99 13.20 -21.31
CA LEU A 79 25.70 13.81 -21.72
C LEU A 79 24.77 13.99 -20.51
N LYS A 80 24.65 12.96 -19.66
CA LYS A 80 23.86 13.02 -18.44
C LYS A 80 24.35 14.12 -17.50
N GLU A 81 25.65 14.17 -17.22
CA GLU A 81 26.25 15.17 -16.35
C GLU A 81 26.12 16.59 -16.90
N SER A 82 26.28 16.79 -18.21
CA SER A 82 26.07 18.09 -18.85
C SER A 82 24.62 18.54 -18.71
N PHE A 83 23.68 17.64 -18.95
CA PHE A 83 22.25 17.90 -18.84
C PHE A 83 21.80 18.21 -17.41
N GLU A 84 22.30 17.47 -16.42
CA GLU A 84 22.02 17.74 -15.00
C GLU A 84 22.57 19.12 -14.58
N LYS A 85 23.81 19.46 -14.99
CA LYS A 85 24.40 20.79 -14.72
C LYS A 85 23.62 21.94 -15.36
N GLU A 86 23.18 21.78 -16.61
CA GLU A 86 22.39 22.80 -17.30
C GLU A 86 21.01 23.00 -16.66
N ASN A 87 20.38 21.93 -16.16
CA ASN A 87 19.12 22.03 -15.43
C ASN A 87 19.30 22.65 -14.04
N GLU A 88 20.39 22.34 -13.34
CA GLU A 88 20.73 22.99 -12.07
C GLU A 88 20.93 24.51 -12.24
N LEU A 89 21.60 24.95 -13.31
CA LEU A 89 21.82 26.37 -13.61
C LEU A 89 20.55 27.13 -14.02
N ASN A 90 19.61 26.45 -14.67
CA ASN A 90 18.31 27.04 -15.06
C ASN A 90 17.26 27.00 -13.94
N THR A 91 17.60 26.41 -12.80
CA THR A 91 16.80 26.57 -11.58
C THR A 91 17.12 27.96 -11.02
N PRO A 92 16.14 28.87 -10.84
CA PRO A 92 16.42 30.24 -10.39
C PRO A 92 17.25 30.23 -9.10
N VAL A 93 18.49 30.70 -9.19
CA VAL A 93 19.35 30.90 -8.02
C VAL A 93 18.80 32.11 -7.27
N GLU A 94 18.00 31.85 -6.22
CA GLU A 94 17.59 32.91 -5.30
C GLU A 94 18.83 33.56 -4.66
N PRO A 95 18.83 34.90 -4.49
CA PRO A 95 19.96 35.62 -3.91
C PRO A 95 20.25 35.11 -2.49
N SER A 96 21.51 34.72 -2.28
CA SER A 96 22.04 34.19 -1.03
C SER A 96 21.88 35.20 0.10
N GLY A 97 20.76 35.09 0.82
CA GLY A 97 20.39 36.02 1.88
C GLY A 97 19.17 35.58 2.67
N LYS A 98 18.93 34.27 2.79
CA LYS A 98 18.13 33.54 3.79
C LYS A 98 17.94 32.12 3.25
N ARG A 99 18.19 31.11 4.08
CA ARG A 99 18.08 29.69 3.70
C ARG A 99 16.63 29.37 3.32
N GLN A 100 16.38 29.06 2.06
CA GLN A 100 15.14 28.47 1.58
C GLN A 100 15.27 26.94 1.58
N TYR A 101 14.20 26.31 2.05
CA TYR A 101 14.01 24.87 2.10
C TYR A 101 13.32 24.42 0.80
N ASN A 102 13.65 23.23 0.30
CA ASN A 102 12.97 22.66 -0.88
C ASN A 102 11.47 22.45 -0.58
N LEU A 103 10.63 23.28 -1.19
CA LEU A 103 9.18 23.27 -1.13
C LEU A 103 8.61 22.31 -2.18
N TYR A 104 7.81 21.32 -1.75
CA TYR A 104 6.92 20.61 -2.66
C TYR A 104 5.65 21.44 -2.85
N ASN A 105 5.38 21.88 -4.07
CA ASN A 105 4.08 22.47 -4.43
C ASN A 105 3.00 21.38 -4.40
N ILE A 106 2.17 21.39 -3.37
CA ILE A 106 0.89 20.67 -3.36
C ILE A 106 -0.15 21.63 -3.93
N ASN A 107 -0.57 21.39 -5.17
CA ASN A 107 -1.59 22.19 -5.83
C ASN A 107 -2.98 21.66 -5.40
N THR A 108 -3.52 22.15 -4.29
CA THR A 108 -4.93 21.98 -3.92
C THR A 108 -5.71 23.20 -4.41
N GLY A 109 -6.79 22.98 -5.16
CA GLY A 109 -7.60 24.00 -5.87
C GLY A 109 -8.31 25.07 -5.03
N SER A 110 -7.83 25.36 -3.83
CA SER A 110 -8.29 26.45 -2.97
C SER A 110 -7.25 26.71 -1.88
N GLY A 111 -6.49 27.81 -2.03
CA GLY A 111 -5.63 28.40 -1.00
C GLY A 111 -4.22 27.81 -0.87
N ASN A 112 -3.20 28.66 -1.05
CA ASN A 112 -1.81 28.33 -0.74
C ASN A 112 -1.54 28.56 0.75
N LEU A 113 -1.20 27.51 1.51
CA LEU A 113 -0.62 27.63 2.85
C LEU A 113 0.84 27.15 2.79
N ASN A 114 1.77 28.02 3.20
CA ASN A 114 3.21 27.72 3.24
C ASN A 114 3.61 27.33 4.67
N VAL A 115 4.21 26.15 4.87
CA VAL A 115 4.71 25.69 6.18
C VAL A 115 6.09 25.04 6.00
N ALA A 116 7.03 25.32 6.91
CA ALA A 116 8.41 24.84 6.89
C ALA A 116 8.70 23.86 8.06
N GLU A 117 9.50 22.81 7.81
CA GLU A 117 9.98 21.84 8.82
C GLU A 117 11.53 21.79 8.90
N ASN A 118 12.05 21.50 10.10
CA ASN A 118 13.47 21.32 10.40
C ASN A 118 13.83 19.82 10.48
N MET A 119 14.89 19.39 9.79
CA MET A 119 15.54 18.09 9.98
C MET A 119 16.90 18.25 10.66
N THR A 120 17.11 17.53 11.76
CA THR A 120 18.41 17.32 12.40
C THR A 120 19.09 16.08 11.83
N ASN A 121 20.27 16.26 11.25
CA ASN A 121 21.16 15.19 10.77
C ASN A 121 21.87 14.49 11.94
N TYR A 122 21.82 13.15 11.96
CA TYR A 122 22.78 12.33 12.71
C TYR A 122 23.88 11.87 11.75
N VAL A 123 25.11 12.25 12.05
CA VAL A 123 26.34 11.84 11.35
C VAL A 123 26.84 10.54 11.98
N GLY A 124 26.89 9.47 11.21
CA GLY A 124 27.54 8.21 11.57
C GLY A 124 28.70 7.94 10.63
N VAL A 125 29.91 8.02 11.20
CA VAL A 125 31.21 7.95 10.55
C VAL A 125 31.50 6.55 9.99
N SER A 126 32.18 6.56 8.84
CA SER A 126 32.84 5.45 8.13
C SER A 126 33.63 4.49 9.01
N ASP A 127 33.62 3.19 8.67
CA ASP A 127 34.90 2.48 8.63
C ASP A 127 34.97 1.38 7.58
N SER A 128 36.16 1.26 7.01
CA SER A 128 36.50 0.55 5.78
C SER A 128 37.26 -0.72 6.14
N LYS A 129 36.94 -1.86 5.52
CA LYS A 129 37.96 -2.92 5.33
C LYS A 129 37.60 -3.86 4.18
N LYS A 130 38.34 -3.65 3.07
CA LYS A 130 38.64 -4.64 2.04
C LYS A 130 39.16 -5.93 2.67
N ARG A 131 38.74 -7.09 2.15
CA ARG A 131 39.60 -8.27 2.04
C ARG A 131 39.37 -8.98 0.71
N THR A 132 40.49 -9.34 0.13
CA THR A 132 40.76 -9.98 -1.16
C THR A 132 40.52 -11.48 -1.13
N LEU A 133 40.32 -11.99 -2.35
CA LEU A 133 40.33 -13.38 -2.82
C LEU A 133 41.47 -14.25 -2.27
N SER A 134 41.18 -15.54 -2.09
CA SER A 134 42.07 -16.63 -2.47
C SER A 134 41.26 -17.90 -2.71
N ASP A 135 41.42 -18.45 -3.91
CA ASP A 135 41.06 -19.81 -4.29
C ASP A 135 41.79 -20.84 -3.42
N GLU A 136 41.16 -21.98 -3.15
CA GLU A 136 41.87 -23.26 -3.04
C GLU A 136 40.90 -24.43 -3.28
N GLU A 137 41.19 -25.15 -4.37
CA GLU A 137 40.66 -26.47 -4.69
C GLU A 137 41.00 -27.49 -3.59
N SER A 138 40.11 -28.43 -3.34
CA SER A 138 40.56 -29.82 -3.16
C SER A 138 39.45 -30.83 -3.44
N GLU A 139 39.68 -31.59 -4.51
CA GLU A 139 39.06 -32.88 -4.78
C GLU A 139 39.26 -33.85 -3.60
N LYS A 140 38.21 -34.56 -3.18
CA LYS A 140 38.36 -35.94 -2.68
C LYS A 140 37.21 -36.84 -3.16
N LYS A 141 37.63 -37.82 -3.96
CA LYS A 141 36.87 -38.96 -4.46
C LYS A 141 36.58 -40.00 -3.35
N GLN A 142 35.62 -40.87 -3.68
CA GLN A 142 35.39 -42.25 -3.24
C GLN A 142 34.64 -42.46 -1.91
N LYS A 143 33.44 -43.06 -1.97
CA LYS A 143 33.25 -44.53 -2.05
C LYS A 143 31.78 -44.89 -2.30
N ALA A 144 31.57 -45.75 -3.28
CA ALA A 144 30.33 -46.47 -3.54
C ALA A 144 30.29 -47.77 -2.71
N ILE A 145 29.15 -48.13 -2.11
CA ILE A 145 28.63 -49.50 -1.88
C ILE A 145 27.08 -49.40 -1.70
N PRO A 146 26.28 -50.50 -1.72
CA PRO A 146 25.52 -50.96 -2.88
C PRO A 146 23.99 -50.85 -2.72
N ARG A 147 23.29 -51.03 -3.85
CA ARG A 147 21.85 -51.33 -3.95
C ARG A 147 21.45 -52.52 -3.06
N THR A 148 20.37 -52.34 -2.31
CA THR A 148 19.41 -53.40 -1.97
C THR A 148 18.03 -52.95 -2.45
N THR A 149 17.47 -53.77 -3.33
CA THR A 149 16.05 -53.83 -3.73
C THR A 149 15.20 -54.29 -2.56
N ASP A 150 14.01 -53.70 -2.39
CA ASP A 150 12.74 -54.27 -1.89
C ASP A 150 11.68 -53.18 -2.15
N GLU A 151 10.82 -53.33 -3.16
CA GLU A 151 9.46 -53.89 -3.10
C GLU A 151 8.46 -53.03 -2.30
N ASP A 152 7.56 -52.39 -3.05
CA ASP A 152 6.15 -52.09 -2.77
C ASP A 152 5.74 -51.56 -1.38
N ASP A 153 5.43 -50.26 -1.31
CA ASP A 153 4.18 -49.85 -0.67
C ASP A 153 3.61 -48.56 -1.29
N SER A 154 2.44 -48.67 -1.89
CA SER A 154 1.71 -47.59 -2.55
C SER A 154 0.81 -46.90 -1.52
N GLY A 155 1.44 -46.12 -0.64
CA GLY A 155 0.74 -45.27 0.33
C GLY A 155 0.21 -43.99 -0.32
N ALA A 156 -0.98 -44.05 -0.90
CA ALA A 156 -1.76 -42.86 -1.23
C ALA A 156 -2.01 -42.05 0.05
N TYR A 157 -1.35 -40.90 0.20
CA TYR A 157 -1.68 -39.89 1.20
C TYR A 157 -3.06 -39.31 0.87
N ALA A 158 -4.11 -39.91 1.45
CA ALA A 158 -5.40 -39.26 1.57
C ALA A 158 -5.32 -38.29 2.77
N PRO A 159 -5.55 -36.97 2.59
CA PRO A 159 -5.63 -36.05 3.72
C PRO A 159 -6.90 -36.38 4.52
N ASN A 160 -6.68 -36.91 5.72
CA ASN A 160 -7.71 -37.31 6.67
C ASN A 160 -8.34 -36.07 7.32
N ASN A 161 -9.22 -35.39 6.60
CA ASN A 161 -10.08 -34.32 7.15
C ASN A 161 -11.35 -34.94 7.73
N GLN A 162 -11.25 -35.56 8.92
CA GLN A 162 -12.43 -35.83 9.74
C GLN A 162 -12.96 -34.50 10.31
N ARG A 163 -13.84 -33.84 9.53
CA ARG A 163 -14.69 -32.73 10.00
C ARG A 163 -15.59 -33.24 11.12
N GLN A 164 -15.53 -32.61 12.30
CA GLN A 164 -16.51 -32.83 13.36
C GLN A 164 -17.88 -32.37 12.85
N SER A 165 -18.81 -33.32 12.72
CA SER A 165 -20.03 -33.23 11.93
C SER A 165 -21.23 -32.60 12.66
N GLY A 166 -21.06 -31.44 13.29
CA GLY A 166 -22.13 -30.86 14.13
C GLY A 166 -22.37 -29.36 14.03
N GLU A 167 -21.40 -28.59 13.56
CA GLU A 167 -21.50 -27.13 13.47
C GLU A 167 -21.56 -26.74 12.00
N ALA A 168 -22.63 -26.05 11.59
CA ALA A 168 -22.75 -25.55 10.22
C ALA A 168 -21.56 -24.62 9.95
N ASP A 169 -20.82 -24.90 8.87
CA ASP A 169 -19.66 -24.09 8.48
C ASP A 169 -20.16 -22.67 8.18
N LEU A 170 -19.41 -21.65 8.59
CA LEU A 170 -19.74 -20.25 8.29
C LEU A 170 -19.98 -20.05 6.79
N ALA A 171 -19.25 -20.80 5.94
CA ALA A 171 -19.45 -20.85 4.50
C ALA A 171 -20.87 -21.26 4.11
N ASP A 172 -21.40 -22.32 4.72
CA ASP A 172 -22.70 -22.89 4.40
C ASP A 172 -23.82 -21.93 4.82
N ILE A 173 -23.74 -21.41 6.05
CA ILE A 173 -24.72 -20.44 6.58
C ILE A 173 -24.75 -19.17 5.71
N TRP A 174 -23.57 -18.67 5.33
CA TRP A 174 -23.47 -17.47 4.50
C TRP A 174 -24.00 -17.70 3.09
N THR A 175 -23.66 -18.83 2.47
CA THR A 175 -24.11 -19.17 1.11
C THR A 175 -25.61 -19.31 1.07
N GLU A 176 -26.21 -20.05 2.02
CA GLU A 176 -27.66 -20.20 2.14
C GLU A 176 -28.35 -18.84 2.31
N PHE A 177 -27.80 -17.97 3.16
CA PHE A 177 -28.33 -16.62 3.36
C PHE A 177 -28.27 -15.80 2.07
N ILE A 178 -27.13 -15.74 1.37
CA ILE A 178 -26.99 -14.94 0.15
C ILE A 178 -27.88 -15.44 -0.99
N GLU A 179 -28.09 -16.75 -1.09
CA GLU A 179 -28.99 -17.34 -2.11
C GLU A 179 -30.46 -17.07 -1.83
N THR A 180 -30.84 -16.90 -0.57
CA THR A 180 -32.24 -16.71 -0.15
C THR A 180 -32.62 -15.25 0.16
N ALA A 181 -31.62 -14.40 0.43
CA ALA A 181 -31.84 -12.99 0.76
C ALA A 181 -32.32 -12.18 -0.44
N ASP A 182 -33.40 -11.43 -0.24
CA ASP A 182 -33.89 -10.47 -1.23
C ASP A 182 -33.26 -9.09 -1.01
N PHE A 183 -32.29 -8.74 -1.85
CA PHE A 183 -31.63 -7.43 -1.86
C PHE A 183 -32.28 -6.43 -2.83
N SER A 184 -33.44 -6.74 -3.43
CA SER A 184 -34.08 -5.89 -4.45
C SER A 184 -34.40 -4.48 -3.96
N ASP A 185 -34.85 -4.36 -2.71
CA ASP A 185 -35.16 -3.08 -2.06
C ASP A 185 -33.94 -2.43 -1.38
N SER A 186 -32.79 -3.11 -1.35
CA SER A 186 -31.59 -2.59 -0.70
C SER A 186 -30.81 -1.62 -1.60
N HIS A 187 -30.10 -0.67 -0.98
CA HIS A 187 -29.24 0.25 -1.72
C HIS A 187 -28.19 -0.54 -2.52
N MET A 188 -27.95 -0.17 -3.79
CA MET A 188 -27.07 -0.94 -4.68
C MET A 188 -25.60 -0.99 -4.25
N TYR A 189 -25.18 -0.16 -3.29
CA TYR A 189 -23.83 -0.18 -2.71
C TYR A 189 -23.76 -0.82 -1.32
N ARG A 190 -24.84 -1.48 -0.89
CA ARG A 190 -24.84 -2.27 0.33
C ARG A 190 -23.77 -3.37 0.23
N LEU A 191 -22.87 -3.42 1.20
CA LEU A 191 -21.69 -4.30 1.15
C LEU A 191 -22.06 -5.78 1.24
N GLU A 192 -23.09 -6.10 2.01
CA GLU A 192 -23.54 -7.47 2.27
C GLU A 192 -24.06 -8.15 1.00
N ARG A 193 -24.68 -7.38 0.10
CA ARG A 193 -25.10 -7.83 -1.23
C ARG A 193 -23.94 -8.40 -2.06
N TYR A 194 -22.71 -8.02 -1.74
CA TYR A 194 -21.51 -8.40 -2.48
C TYR A 194 -20.60 -9.37 -1.73
N GLY A 195 -21.06 -10.00 -0.64
CA GLY A 195 -20.20 -10.92 0.11
C GLY A 195 -19.34 -10.24 1.18
N ILE A 196 -19.59 -8.97 1.52
CA ILE A 196 -18.81 -8.23 2.52
C ILE A 196 -19.69 -7.92 3.73
N ILE A 197 -19.38 -8.53 4.87
CA ILE A 197 -20.15 -8.38 6.12
C ILE A 197 -19.51 -7.32 6.99
N GLN A 198 -20.27 -6.29 7.34
CA GLN A 198 -19.85 -5.32 8.35
C GLN A 198 -20.08 -5.88 9.75
N CYS A 199 -19.06 -5.84 10.60
CA CYS A 199 -19.10 -6.39 11.96
C CYS A 199 -18.17 -5.60 12.92
N GLY A 200 -18.09 -6.00 14.19
CA GLY A 200 -17.13 -5.45 15.16
C GLY A 200 -17.66 -5.35 16.60
N LYS A 201 -16.74 -5.15 17.56
CA LYS A 201 -17.05 -5.17 19.01
C LYS A 201 -18.07 -4.11 19.47
N CYS A 202 -18.14 -2.98 18.76
CA CYS A 202 -19.04 -1.87 19.09
C CYS A 202 -20.05 -1.61 17.96
N PHE A 203 -20.36 -2.61 17.14
CA PHE A 203 -21.17 -2.47 15.93
C PHE A 203 -22.56 -3.08 16.12
N ASP A 204 -23.61 -2.33 15.74
CA ASP A 204 -24.96 -2.89 15.71
C ASP A 204 -25.07 -3.93 14.60
N ARG A 205 -25.59 -5.11 14.95
CA ARG A 205 -25.90 -6.13 13.95
C ARG A 205 -26.90 -5.57 12.94
N ILE A 206 -26.64 -5.80 11.67
CA ILE A 206 -27.60 -5.50 10.62
C ILE A 206 -28.75 -6.51 10.75
N MET A 207 -29.96 -5.99 10.99
CA MET A 207 -31.11 -6.76 11.51
C MET A 207 -31.59 -7.90 10.60
N ASP A 208 -31.30 -7.83 9.31
CA ASP A 208 -31.69 -8.82 8.31
C ASP A 208 -30.58 -9.84 8.01
N ILE A 209 -29.39 -9.72 8.61
CA ILE A 209 -28.37 -10.78 8.56
C ILE A 209 -28.64 -11.76 9.72
N PRO A 210 -28.67 -13.08 9.46
CA PRO A 210 -28.92 -14.09 10.47
C PRO A 210 -27.92 -14.00 11.63
N VAL A 211 -28.44 -14.09 12.86
CA VAL A 211 -27.61 -14.13 14.09
C VAL A 211 -26.51 -15.21 14.03
N PRO A 212 -26.77 -16.44 13.52
CA PRO A 212 -25.73 -17.46 13.41
C PRO A 212 -24.51 -17.05 12.56
N VAL A 213 -24.69 -16.16 11.57
CA VAL A 213 -23.57 -15.63 10.78
C VAL A 213 -22.65 -14.79 11.67
N TYR A 214 -23.20 -13.90 12.48
CA TYR A 214 -22.41 -13.09 13.40
C TYR A 214 -21.74 -13.93 14.49
N ASP A 215 -22.46 -14.93 15.03
CA ASP A 215 -21.94 -15.78 16.09
C ASP A 215 -20.76 -16.66 15.60
N ALA A 216 -20.75 -17.00 14.31
CA ALA A 216 -19.67 -17.76 13.67
C ALA A 216 -18.47 -16.90 13.22
N ILE A 217 -18.59 -15.56 13.19
CA ILE A 217 -17.47 -14.67 12.83
C ILE A 217 -16.50 -14.53 14.00
N LYS A 218 -15.24 -14.93 13.77
CA LYS A 218 -14.13 -14.68 14.70
C LYS A 218 -13.61 -13.26 14.52
N LEU A 219 -13.90 -12.39 15.49
CA LEU A 219 -13.40 -11.00 15.54
C LEU A 219 -11.89 -10.96 15.84
N GLU A 220 -11.23 -9.88 15.42
CA GLU A 220 -9.80 -9.70 15.65
C GLU A 220 -9.50 -9.48 17.15
N GLU A 221 -8.47 -10.18 17.62
CA GLU A 221 -7.99 -10.07 18.99
C GLU A 221 -7.14 -8.81 19.17
N ASP A 222 -7.22 -8.23 20.37
CA ASP A 222 -6.45 -7.04 20.69
C ASP A 222 -4.95 -7.35 20.67
N PRO A 223 -4.11 -6.49 20.06
CA PRO A 223 -2.67 -6.66 20.10
C PRO A 223 -2.13 -6.40 21.51
N GLU A 224 -0.85 -6.70 21.72
CA GLU A 224 -0.17 -6.44 22.99
C GLU A 224 -0.37 -4.99 23.44
N PRO A 225 -0.81 -4.76 24.70
CA PRO A 225 -1.18 -3.44 25.16
C PRO A 225 0.01 -2.50 25.14
N LEU A 226 -0.24 -1.22 24.86
CA LEU A 226 0.77 -0.17 24.88
C LEU A 226 1.56 -0.21 26.20
N PRO A 227 2.88 -0.43 26.18
CA PRO A 227 3.72 -0.34 27.38
C PRO A 227 3.80 1.13 27.80
N LEU A 228 2.89 1.57 28.67
CA LEU A 228 2.78 2.96 29.13
C LEU A 228 4.10 3.50 29.71
N THR A 229 4.95 2.62 30.24
CA THR A 229 6.30 2.94 30.73
C THR A 229 7.24 3.44 29.64
N MET A 230 7.08 2.99 28.39
CA MET A 230 7.84 3.51 27.24
C MET A 230 7.28 4.86 26.75
N PHE A 231 5.97 5.06 26.89
CA PHE A 231 5.29 6.25 26.38
C PHE A 231 5.68 7.54 27.11
N SER A 232 6.03 7.48 28.39
CA SER A 232 6.45 8.66 29.17
C SER A 232 7.73 9.31 28.63
N ASN A 233 8.58 8.55 27.93
CA ASN A 233 9.86 9.04 27.42
C ASN A 233 9.75 9.62 26.00
N SER A 234 8.90 9.03 25.14
CA SER A 234 8.76 9.42 23.72
C SER A 234 7.72 10.52 23.47
N SER A 235 6.69 10.62 24.34
CA SER A 235 5.57 11.59 24.19
C SER A 235 5.98 13.06 24.24
N ARG A 236 7.19 13.39 24.70
CA ARG A 236 7.72 14.75 24.71
C ARG A 236 8.17 15.26 23.32
N SER A 237 8.36 14.40 22.33
CA SER A 237 9.14 14.77 21.13
C SER A 237 8.33 15.11 19.87
N CYS A 238 7.23 14.41 19.54
CA CYS A 238 6.68 14.50 18.16
C CYS A 238 5.25 15.02 18.03
N CYS A 239 4.26 14.51 18.78
CA CYS A 239 2.85 14.76 18.40
C CYS A 239 2.20 15.94 19.16
N LEU A 240 2.70 16.28 20.36
CA LEU A 240 2.16 17.38 21.17
C LEU A 240 2.84 18.73 20.91
N ARG A 241 4.00 18.76 20.25
CA ARG A 241 4.68 20.02 19.90
C ARG A 241 3.99 20.74 18.74
N ALA A 242 3.50 20.00 17.74
CA ALA A 242 2.83 20.56 16.58
C ALA A 242 1.58 21.38 16.95
N THR A 243 0.81 20.94 17.95
CA THR A 243 -0.39 21.65 18.42
C THR A 243 -0.08 22.84 19.33
N LYS A 244 1.11 22.87 19.96
CA LYS A 244 1.49 23.92 20.91
C LYS A 244 2.19 25.10 20.25
N GLU A 245 2.91 24.89 19.15
CA GLU A 245 3.71 25.93 18.48
C GLU A 245 2.98 26.60 17.29
N ASN A 246 1.91 25.97 16.79
CA ASN A 246 0.94 26.60 15.89
C ASN A 246 -0.45 26.07 16.24
N PRO A 247 -1.38 26.90 16.76
CA PRO A 247 -2.77 26.50 16.95
C PRO A 247 -3.45 26.41 15.58
N CYS A 248 -3.09 25.41 14.79
CA CYS A 248 -3.70 25.20 13.50
C CYS A 248 -5.13 24.71 13.73
N ASP A 249 -6.11 25.41 13.17
CA ASP A 249 -7.50 25.05 13.33
C ASP A 249 -7.78 23.81 12.48
N LEU A 250 -7.93 22.64 13.11
CA LEU A 250 -8.27 21.39 12.43
C LEU A 250 -9.57 21.51 11.60
N LYS A 251 -10.40 22.52 11.89
CA LYS A 251 -11.65 22.81 11.18
C LYS A 251 -11.43 23.59 9.89
N GLU A 252 -10.25 24.18 9.67
CA GLU A 252 -9.96 25.04 8.52
C GLU A 252 -10.07 24.27 7.20
N SER A 253 -9.50 23.07 7.15
CA SER A 253 -9.55 22.21 5.97
C SER A 253 -9.33 20.74 6.32
N GLU A 254 -9.79 19.87 5.43
CA GLU A 254 -9.50 18.42 5.48
C GLU A 254 -7.99 18.17 5.46
N THR A 255 -7.25 18.92 4.63
CA THR A 255 -5.78 18.89 4.58
C THR A 255 -5.16 19.25 5.93
N ALA A 256 -5.64 20.29 6.61
CA ALA A 256 -5.15 20.65 7.94
C ALA A 256 -5.41 19.51 8.95
N TYR A 257 -6.62 18.96 8.95
CA TYR A 257 -6.95 17.84 9.83
C TYR A 257 -6.03 16.64 9.59
N CYS A 258 -5.86 16.24 8.32
CA CYS A 258 -4.96 15.17 7.92
C CYS A 258 -3.51 15.45 8.33
N HIS A 259 -3.00 16.63 7.99
CA HIS A 259 -1.59 16.97 8.17
C HIS A 259 -1.17 17.06 9.64
N TYR A 260 -2.02 17.64 10.49
CA TYR A 260 -1.67 17.89 11.89
C TYR A 260 -2.09 16.76 12.84
N ALA A 261 -3.15 16.00 12.52
CA ALA A 261 -3.66 14.98 13.42
C ALA A 261 -3.42 13.54 12.93
N LEU A 262 -3.67 13.25 11.66
CA LEU A 262 -3.73 11.87 11.16
C LEU A 262 -2.39 11.38 10.62
N TRP A 263 -1.80 12.12 9.67
CA TRP A 263 -0.57 11.71 8.97
C TRP A 263 0.63 11.46 9.90
N PRO A 264 0.93 12.31 10.90
CA PRO A 264 2.07 12.09 11.79
C PRO A 264 1.91 10.80 12.60
N MET A 265 0.70 10.53 13.09
CA MET A 265 0.41 9.36 13.90
C MET A 265 0.42 8.07 13.07
N THR A 266 -0.18 8.09 11.87
CA THR A 266 -0.15 6.95 10.95
C THR A 266 1.28 6.64 10.50
N ARG A 267 2.08 7.68 10.19
CA ARG A 267 3.50 7.53 9.84
C ARG A 267 4.29 6.92 10.99
N LEU A 268 4.07 7.41 12.22
CA LEU A 268 4.75 6.89 13.40
C LEU A 268 4.42 5.40 13.61
N ALA A 269 3.13 5.03 13.54
CA ALA A 269 2.71 3.63 13.66
C ALA A 269 3.37 2.75 12.59
N ALA A 270 3.36 3.18 11.33
CA ALA A 270 3.96 2.45 10.22
C ALA A 270 5.50 2.29 10.35
N ASN A 271 6.20 3.35 10.75
CA ASN A 271 7.66 3.34 10.89
C ASN A 271 8.14 2.52 12.11
N CYS A 272 7.25 2.22 13.05
CA CYS A 272 7.54 1.41 14.23
C CYS A 272 7.21 -0.08 14.04
N VAL A 273 6.70 -0.49 12.88
CA VAL A 273 6.45 -1.89 12.54
C VAL A 273 7.78 -2.64 12.48
N GLU A 274 7.90 -3.73 13.23
CA GLU A 274 9.04 -4.65 13.15
C GLU A 274 8.79 -5.73 12.07
N GLY A 275 9.85 -6.34 11.55
CA GLY A 275 9.78 -7.44 10.57
C GLY A 275 9.88 -6.99 9.10
N LEU A 276 8.99 -6.13 8.63
CA LEU A 276 9.03 -5.57 7.27
C LEU A 276 9.07 -4.03 7.30
N ASP A 277 9.80 -3.43 6.35
CA ASP A 277 9.95 -1.98 6.28
C ASP A 277 8.68 -1.36 5.68
N CYS A 278 7.75 -0.97 6.57
CA CYS A 278 6.56 -0.23 6.21
C CYS A 278 6.86 1.26 6.04
N ASN A 279 6.18 1.90 5.08
CA ASN A 279 6.24 3.35 4.90
C ASN A 279 4.84 3.93 4.72
N PHE A 280 4.69 5.20 5.08
CA PHE A 280 3.46 5.95 4.90
C PHE A 280 3.61 6.98 3.77
N LYS A 281 2.76 6.87 2.75
CA LYS A 281 2.66 7.83 1.66
C LYS A 281 1.47 8.75 1.90
N VAL A 282 1.72 10.06 1.82
CA VAL A 282 0.79 11.14 2.14
C VAL A 282 0.08 11.66 0.89
N GLY A 283 -1.18 12.09 1.05
CA GLY A 283 -1.98 12.80 0.06
C GLY A 283 -2.56 11.88 -1.01
N GLU A 284 -3.33 12.47 -1.94
CA GLU A 284 -4.07 11.91 -3.11
C GLU A 284 -3.29 10.83 -3.89
N THR A 285 -3.07 9.70 -3.24
CA THR A 285 -2.19 8.64 -3.69
C THR A 285 -3.03 7.66 -4.46
N LEU A 286 -2.66 7.46 -5.73
CA LEU A 286 -3.28 6.42 -6.54
C LEU A 286 -3.02 5.06 -5.89
N LEU A 287 -4.09 4.37 -5.50
CA LEU A 287 -4.04 3.03 -4.94
C LEU A 287 -3.55 2.07 -6.02
N LYS A 288 -2.36 1.49 -5.81
CA LYS A 288 -1.70 0.62 -6.80
C LYS A 288 -2.35 -0.76 -6.91
N ALA A 289 -3.08 -1.19 -5.89
CA ALA A 289 -3.86 -2.41 -5.91
C ALA A 289 -5.04 -2.37 -6.91
N MET A 290 -5.35 -1.21 -7.48
CA MET A 290 -6.39 -1.08 -8.49
C MET A 290 -5.84 -1.07 -9.90
N ASP A 291 -6.59 -1.71 -10.81
CA ASP A 291 -6.31 -1.69 -12.23
C ASP A 291 -6.26 -0.25 -12.76
N ALA A 292 -5.39 0.00 -13.76
CA ALA A 292 -5.16 1.32 -14.33
C ALA A 292 -6.44 2.00 -14.90
N SER A 293 -7.46 1.20 -15.25
CA SER A 293 -8.77 1.67 -15.71
C SER A 293 -9.61 2.28 -14.60
N THR A 294 -9.35 1.93 -13.35
CA THR A 294 -10.11 2.36 -12.18
C THR A 294 -9.23 3.17 -11.24
N LYS A 295 -9.35 4.50 -11.29
CA LYS A 295 -8.54 5.39 -10.43
C LYS A 295 -9.15 5.51 -9.04
N TYR A 296 -8.37 5.25 -8.00
CA TYR A 296 -8.72 5.52 -6.61
C TYR A 296 -7.61 6.34 -5.99
N ASN A 297 -7.94 7.53 -5.49
CA ASN A 297 -7.01 8.34 -4.73
C ASN A 297 -7.39 8.23 -3.25
N ALA A 298 -6.42 7.87 -2.43
CA ALA A 298 -6.54 7.89 -0.98
C ALA A 298 -5.83 9.11 -0.40
N ASP A 299 -6.23 9.57 0.78
CA ASP A 299 -5.55 10.66 1.51
C ASP A 299 -4.22 10.21 2.14
N GLY A 300 -4.02 8.91 2.23
CA GLY A 300 -2.74 8.30 2.52
C GLY A 300 -2.79 6.78 2.47
N THR A 301 -1.62 6.16 2.32
CA THR A 301 -1.50 4.69 2.31
C THR A 301 -0.27 4.23 3.09
N VAL A 302 -0.39 3.09 3.79
CA VAL A 302 0.78 2.36 4.32
C VAL A 302 1.07 1.20 3.40
N TYR A 303 2.34 1.01 3.05
CA TYR A 303 2.79 -0.08 2.19
C TYR A 303 4.11 -0.68 2.67
N ILE A 304 4.35 -1.95 2.35
CA ILE A 304 5.64 -2.63 2.55
C ILE A 304 6.59 -2.21 1.43
N LYS A 305 7.76 -1.64 1.73
CA LYS A 305 8.67 -1.09 0.71
C LYS A 305 9.19 -2.16 -0.26
N GLN A 306 9.57 -3.34 0.24
CA GLN A 306 10.19 -4.40 -0.54
C GLN A 306 9.24 -5.00 -1.58
N SER A 307 7.99 -5.23 -1.20
CA SER A 307 6.98 -5.85 -2.04
C SER A 307 6.04 -4.85 -2.71
N ASN A 308 6.06 -3.58 -2.27
CA ASN A 308 5.13 -2.54 -2.67
C ASN A 308 3.64 -2.96 -2.49
N ILE A 309 3.38 -3.80 -1.49
CA ILE A 309 2.02 -4.21 -1.08
C ILE A 309 1.45 -3.14 -0.18
N GLU A 310 0.26 -2.65 -0.52
CA GLU A 310 -0.49 -1.68 0.28
C GLU A 310 -1.26 -2.44 1.37
N LEU A 311 -1.09 -2.03 2.63
CA LEU A 311 -1.71 -2.65 3.81
C LEU A 311 -2.75 -1.74 4.47
N LEU A 312 -2.63 -0.42 4.34
CA LEU A 312 -3.59 0.53 4.91
C LEU A 312 -3.97 1.58 3.89
N LEU A 313 -5.25 1.94 3.87
CA LEU A 313 -5.76 3.14 3.22
C LEU A 313 -6.35 4.11 4.26
N LEU A 314 -6.15 5.40 4.05
CA LEU A 314 -6.63 6.48 4.91
C LEU A 314 -7.55 7.39 4.10
N GLU A 315 -8.74 7.66 4.64
CA GLU A 315 -9.68 8.66 4.12
C GLU A 315 -10.15 9.56 5.25
N ALA A 316 -10.12 10.86 5.02
CA ALA A 316 -10.75 11.87 5.87
C ALA A 316 -11.98 12.43 5.17
N SER A 317 -13.15 12.15 5.72
CA SER A 317 -14.42 12.63 5.15
C SER A 317 -14.70 14.08 5.54
N GLY A 318 -13.84 15.01 5.16
CA GLY A 318 -13.95 16.44 5.47
C GLY A 318 -13.05 16.94 6.61
N PRO A 319 -13.03 18.27 6.84
CA PRO A 319 -12.35 18.88 7.97
C PRO A 319 -12.93 18.38 9.31
N TYR A 320 -12.15 18.54 10.38
CA TYR A 320 -12.60 18.26 11.74
C TYR A 320 -13.92 18.99 12.05
N GLY A 321 -14.86 18.33 12.72
CA GLY A 321 -16.20 18.88 13.01
C GLY A 321 -17.16 19.02 11.83
N THR A 322 -16.83 18.52 10.63
CA THR A 322 -17.78 18.54 9.51
C THR A 322 -19.03 17.71 9.79
N LYS A 323 -20.21 18.11 9.29
CA LYS A 323 -21.47 17.35 9.48
C LYS A 323 -21.95 16.65 8.20
N ASP A 324 -21.07 16.51 7.21
CA ASP A 324 -21.39 15.92 5.91
C ASP A 324 -21.50 14.37 6.00
N ARG A 325 -22.68 13.91 6.44
CA ARG A 325 -22.95 12.47 6.62
C ARG A 325 -22.90 11.70 5.30
N SER A 326 -23.42 12.25 4.21
CA SER A 326 -23.42 11.54 2.92
C SER A 326 -22.00 11.32 2.42
N ARG A 327 -21.10 12.30 2.57
CA ARG A 327 -19.67 12.11 2.28
C ARG A 327 -19.04 11.04 3.16
N HIS A 328 -19.30 11.07 4.47
CA HIS A 328 -18.80 10.05 5.39
C HIS A 328 -19.14 8.63 4.93
N VAL A 329 -20.42 8.38 4.61
CA VAL A 329 -20.85 7.04 4.20
C VAL A 329 -20.36 6.69 2.80
N PHE A 330 -20.30 7.67 1.89
CA PHE A 330 -19.72 7.48 0.57
C PHE A 330 -18.26 7.03 0.66
N ASP A 331 -17.43 7.71 1.46
CA ASP A 331 -16.04 7.34 1.63
C ASP A 331 -15.88 5.99 2.34
N HIS A 332 -16.77 5.64 3.29
CA HIS A 332 -16.77 4.32 3.92
C HIS A 332 -16.99 3.18 2.90
N VAL A 333 -18.03 3.30 2.08
CA VAL A 333 -18.35 2.33 1.02
C VAL A 333 -17.24 2.31 -0.04
N LYS A 334 -16.72 3.48 -0.42
CA LYS A 334 -15.61 3.63 -1.37
C LYS A 334 -14.37 2.92 -0.83
N ALA A 335 -14.02 3.15 0.43
CA ALA A 335 -12.91 2.51 1.12
C ALA A 335 -13.04 0.99 1.21
N ALA A 336 -14.24 0.46 1.51
CA ALA A 336 -14.47 -0.99 1.48
C ALA A 336 -14.10 -1.61 0.13
N PHE A 337 -14.48 -0.94 -0.98
CA PHE A 337 -14.05 -1.36 -2.32
C PHE A 337 -12.52 -1.24 -2.52
N GLY A 338 -11.89 -0.20 -1.97
CA GLY A 338 -10.43 -0.04 -1.98
C GLY A 338 -9.71 -1.18 -1.23
N CYS A 339 -10.17 -1.50 -0.01
CA CYS A 339 -9.69 -2.64 0.78
C CYS A 339 -9.85 -3.96 0.03
N TYR A 340 -11.02 -4.20 -0.58
CA TYR A 340 -11.24 -5.40 -1.40
C TYR A 340 -10.18 -5.52 -2.51
N SER A 341 -9.91 -4.40 -3.19
CA SER A 341 -8.90 -4.37 -4.25
C SER A 341 -7.50 -4.69 -3.72
N MET A 342 -7.15 -4.20 -2.52
CA MET A 342 -5.90 -4.52 -1.83
C MET A 342 -5.80 -6.01 -1.46
N VAL A 343 -6.86 -6.60 -0.89
CA VAL A 343 -6.91 -8.05 -0.59
C VAL A 343 -6.71 -8.86 -1.87
N LYS A 344 -7.47 -8.54 -2.93
CA LYS A 344 -7.37 -9.21 -4.23
C LYS A 344 -5.95 -9.12 -4.80
N ALA A 345 -5.31 -7.95 -4.77
CA ALA A 345 -3.95 -7.76 -5.25
C ALA A 345 -2.91 -8.57 -4.46
N ILE A 346 -3.08 -8.70 -3.13
CA ILE A 346 -2.23 -9.57 -2.29
C ILE A 346 -2.37 -11.02 -2.74
N LEU A 347 -3.61 -11.51 -2.89
CA LEU A 347 -3.87 -12.91 -3.29
C LEU A 347 -3.43 -13.19 -4.73
N GLU A 348 -3.50 -12.23 -5.64
CA GLU A 348 -2.98 -12.36 -7.01
C GLU A 348 -1.46 -12.44 -7.04
N LYS A 349 -0.80 -11.67 -6.17
CA LYS A 349 0.66 -11.67 -6.04
C LYS A 349 1.19 -12.98 -5.47
N TYR A 350 0.47 -13.59 -4.52
CA TYR A 350 0.81 -14.85 -3.88
C TYR A 350 -0.14 -15.98 -4.27
N LYS A 351 -0.54 -16.01 -5.55
CA LYS A 351 -1.58 -16.89 -6.07
C LYS A 351 -1.35 -18.39 -5.86
N HIS A 352 -0.14 -18.83 -5.58
CA HIS A 352 0.20 -20.24 -5.37
C HIS A 352 0.47 -20.59 -3.91
N ALA A 353 0.30 -19.66 -2.97
CA ALA A 353 0.38 -19.98 -1.55
C ALA A 353 -0.74 -20.93 -1.11
N ASP A 354 -0.54 -21.55 0.05
CA ASP A 354 -1.52 -22.42 0.70
C ASP A 354 -2.86 -21.68 0.93
N PRO A 355 -4.00 -22.23 0.47
CA PRO A 355 -5.33 -21.69 0.76
C PRO A 355 -5.63 -21.44 2.23
N GLU A 356 -5.03 -22.19 3.16
CA GLU A 356 -5.24 -21.99 4.60
C GLU A 356 -4.69 -20.64 5.09
N LEU A 357 -3.64 -20.11 4.45
CA LEU A 357 -3.05 -18.80 4.78
C LEU A 357 -3.90 -17.61 4.30
N MET A 358 -4.94 -17.85 3.49
CA MET A 358 -5.80 -16.79 2.97
C MET A 358 -6.53 -16.03 4.08
N GLU A 359 -6.93 -16.72 5.17
CA GLU A 359 -7.64 -16.11 6.29
C GLU A 359 -6.73 -15.28 7.21
N GLU A 360 -5.40 -15.39 7.07
CA GLU A 360 -4.43 -14.53 7.76
C GLU A 360 -4.29 -13.16 7.10
N VAL A 361 -4.78 -13.00 5.86
CA VAL A 361 -4.71 -11.75 5.11
C VAL A 361 -5.60 -10.71 5.74
N ARG A 362 -5.03 -9.52 5.96
CA ARG A 362 -5.71 -8.37 6.51
C ARG A 362 -5.22 -7.09 5.86
N VAL A 363 -6.16 -6.22 5.55
CA VAL A 363 -5.89 -4.84 5.14
C VAL A 363 -6.71 -3.89 5.98
N PHE A 364 -6.21 -2.67 6.14
CA PHE A 364 -6.73 -1.71 7.10
C PHE A 364 -7.33 -0.51 6.39
N PHE A 365 -8.41 0.00 6.98
CA PHE A 365 -8.98 1.29 6.60
C PHE A 365 -9.04 2.20 7.81
N LEU A 366 -8.31 3.31 7.73
CA LEU A 366 -8.39 4.40 8.70
C LEU A 366 -9.37 5.45 8.21
N HIS A 367 -10.51 5.55 8.89
CA HIS A 367 -11.57 6.48 8.53
C HIS A 367 -11.68 7.60 9.54
N ALA A 368 -11.31 8.80 9.14
CA ALA A 368 -11.53 9.99 9.96
C ALA A 368 -12.85 10.65 9.56
N SER A 369 -13.76 10.79 10.53
CA SER A 369 -15.05 11.44 10.32
C SER A 369 -15.10 12.73 11.12
N GLY A 370 -15.36 13.85 10.43
CA GLY A 370 -15.68 15.10 11.13
C GLY A 370 -17.05 15.07 11.80
N LYS A 371 -17.95 14.12 11.46
CA LYS A 371 -19.33 14.05 11.98
C LYS A 371 -19.36 13.94 13.49
N ASP A 372 -18.49 13.10 14.03
CA ASP A 372 -18.39 12.81 15.45
C ASP A 372 -16.96 12.97 15.99
N ASP A 373 -16.10 13.66 15.26
CA ASP A 373 -14.70 13.91 15.60
C ASP A 373 -13.91 12.62 15.91
N CYS A 374 -14.30 11.51 15.29
CA CYS A 374 -13.72 10.21 15.58
C CYS A 374 -12.93 9.65 14.40
N VAL A 375 -11.86 8.96 14.74
CA VAL A 375 -11.10 8.09 13.84
C VAL A 375 -11.50 6.65 14.13
N ARG A 376 -11.77 5.89 13.07
CA ARG A 376 -12.15 4.48 13.13
C ARG A 376 -11.10 3.64 12.42
N LEU A 377 -10.73 2.53 13.02
CA LEU A 377 -9.90 1.51 12.39
C LEU A 377 -10.79 0.34 11.98
N TRP A 378 -10.85 0.11 10.68
CA TRP A 378 -11.53 -1.01 10.06
C TRP A 378 -10.50 -2.03 9.56
N ILE A 379 -10.85 -3.31 9.62
CA ILE A 379 -10.04 -4.43 9.16
C ILE A 379 -10.87 -5.22 8.15
N MET A 380 -10.34 -5.40 6.94
CA MET A 380 -10.93 -6.31 5.95
C MET A 380 -10.13 -7.61 5.89
N ARG A 381 -10.82 -8.75 6.06
CA ARG A 381 -10.21 -10.10 6.06
C ARG A 381 -11.05 -11.09 5.27
N PRO A 382 -10.44 -11.95 4.42
CA PRO A 382 -11.11 -13.15 3.92
C PRO A 382 -11.54 -14.04 5.08
N ALA A 383 -12.72 -14.63 4.95
CA ALA A 383 -13.22 -15.64 5.88
C ALA A 383 -13.87 -16.77 5.09
N ALA A 384 -14.02 -17.93 5.73
CA ALA A 384 -14.64 -19.11 5.14
C ALA A 384 -13.99 -19.46 3.79
N ARG A 385 -12.65 -19.50 3.76
CA ARG A 385 -11.83 -19.79 2.56
C ARG A 385 -12.12 -18.89 1.34
N GLY A 386 -12.56 -17.66 1.60
CA GLY A 386 -12.82 -16.66 0.56
C GLY A 386 -14.26 -16.57 0.08
N GLU A 387 -15.18 -17.36 0.64
CA GLU A 387 -16.62 -17.25 0.35
C GLU A 387 -17.20 -15.89 0.81
N LEU A 388 -16.60 -15.28 1.83
CA LEU A 388 -16.96 -13.93 2.28
C LEU A 388 -15.75 -13.11 2.72
N LEU A 389 -15.99 -11.82 2.89
CA LEU A 389 -15.09 -10.87 3.53
C LEU A 389 -15.75 -10.32 4.79
N THR A 390 -15.00 -10.26 5.88
CA THR A 390 -15.39 -9.46 7.04
C THR A 390 -14.84 -8.05 6.86
N PHE A 391 -15.62 -7.04 7.23
CA PHE A 391 -15.20 -5.65 7.32
C PHE A 391 -15.48 -5.14 8.73
N GLU A 392 -14.54 -5.46 9.61
CA GLU A 392 -14.67 -5.33 11.05
C GLU A 392 -14.27 -3.93 11.51
N ARG A 393 -15.13 -3.23 12.25
CA ARG A 393 -14.71 -2.07 13.02
C ARG A 393 -14.02 -2.53 14.30
N PHE A 394 -12.70 -2.55 14.24
CA PHE A 394 -11.85 -2.96 15.35
C PHE A 394 -11.79 -1.92 16.47
N ARG A 395 -11.63 -0.63 16.11
CA ARG A 395 -11.46 0.42 17.12
C ARG A 395 -12.02 1.77 16.68
N LYS A 396 -12.39 2.59 17.66
CA LYS A 396 -12.84 3.97 17.49
C LYS A 396 -12.17 4.84 18.55
N VAL A 397 -11.68 6.02 18.17
CA VAL A 397 -11.16 7.01 19.12
C VAL A 397 -11.63 8.40 18.73
N GLN A 398 -11.97 9.22 19.73
CA GLN A 398 -12.30 10.62 19.52
C GLN A 398 -11.03 11.46 19.56
N ILE A 399 -10.81 12.29 18.53
CA ILE A 399 -9.75 13.30 18.55
C ILE A 399 -10.29 14.53 19.26
N LYS A 400 -9.57 15.00 20.28
CA LYS A 400 -9.90 16.24 20.97
C LYS A 400 -8.76 17.24 20.80
N PRO A 401 -9.03 18.49 20.37
CA PRO A 401 -8.00 19.51 20.21
C PRO A 401 -7.46 20.06 21.55
N ASN A 402 -7.97 19.59 22.70
CA ASN A 402 -7.51 20.01 24.01
C ASN A 402 -6.23 19.25 24.42
N ALA A 403 -5.08 19.92 24.30
CA ALA A 403 -3.77 19.37 24.68
C ALA A 403 -3.63 19.07 26.20
N GLU A 404 -4.51 19.60 27.04
CA GLU A 404 -4.52 19.30 28.49
C GLU A 404 -5.34 18.05 28.82
N ASP A 405 -6.13 17.51 27.88
CA ASP A 405 -6.86 16.25 28.06
C ASP A 405 -5.91 15.06 27.89
N LYS A 406 -5.15 14.77 28.95
CA LYS A 406 -4.19 13.66 29.01
C LYS A 406 -4.85 12.31 28.70
N LYS A 407 -6.12 12.13 29.08
CA LYS A 407 -6.84 10.89 28.80
C LYS A 407 -7.05 10.74 27.30
N ALA A 408 -7.54 11.78 26.62
CA ALA A 408 -7.72 11.76 25.17
C ALA A 408 -6.40 11.49 24.43
N ILE A 409 -5.30 12.09 24.87
CA ILE A 409 -3.97 11.85 24.30
C ILE A 409 -3.56 10.38 24.43
N VAL A 410 -3.74 9.80 25.63
CA VAL A 410 -3.44 8.38 25.88
C VAL A 410 -4.33 7.46 25.06
N ASP A 411 -5.61 7.79 24.91
CA ASP A 411 -6.56 6.98 24.12
C ASP A 411 -6.19 7.00 22.63
N VAL A 412 -5.80 8.16 22.07
CA VAL A 412 -5.28 8.26 20.70
C VAL A 412 -3.95 7.50 20.55
N ALA A 413 -3.05 7.62 21.53
CA ALA A 413 -1.80 6.88 21.53
C ALA A 413 -2.00 5.36 21.51
N ARG A 414 -2.92 4.85 22.35
CA ARG A 414 -3.32 3.44 22.35
C ARG A 414 -3.87 3.02 21.00
N PHE A 415 -4.81 3.79 20.44
CA PHE A 415 -5.38 3.51 19.13
C PHE A 415 -4.31 3.29 18.05
N PHE A 416 -3.31 4.17 17.95
CA PHE A 416 -2.25 4.04 16.94
C PHE A 416 -1.21 2.97 17.29
N TRP A 417 -1.05 2.64 18.58
CA TRP A 417 -0.29 1.47 19.00
C TRP A 417 -0.97 0.17 18.56
N ASP A 418 -2.29 0.08 18.69
CA ASP A 418 -3.04 -1.07 18.23
C ASP A 418 -2.93 -1.21 16.70
N LEU A 419 -2.98 -0.10 15.97
CA LEU A 419 -2.70 -0.08 14.53
C LEU A 419 -1.31 -0.64 14.21
N LYS A 420 -0.27 -0.25 14.95
CA LYS A 420 1.09 -0.79 14.78
C LYS A 420 1.12 -2.31 14.98
N GLY A 421 0.53 -2.81 16.06
CA GLY A 421 0.50 -4.26 16.33
C GLY A 421 -0.26 -5.04 15.26
N LEU A 422 -1.34 -4.47 14.73
CA LEU A 422 -2.09 -5.06 13.61
C LEU A 422 -1.30 -5.05 12.29
N LEU A 423 -0.52 -3.99 12.02
CA LEU A 423 0.35 -3.93 10.85
C LEU A 423 1.48 -4.98 10.91
N GLU A 424 2.05 -5.26 12.08
CA GLU A 424 3.06 -6.32 12.27
C GLU A 424 2.49 -7.70 11.96
N LYS A 425 1.33 -7.98 12.56
CA LYS A 425 0.48 -9.11 12.26
C LYS A 425 0.26 -9.24 10.72
N ALA A 426 -0.10 -8.17 10.04
CA ALA A 426 -0.27 -8.19 8.57
C ALA A 426 1.03 -8.52 7.83
N CYS A 427 2.16 -7.96 8.26
CA CYS A 427 3.48 -8.22 7.68
C CYS A 427 3.91 -9.69 7.84
N GLU A 428 3.60 -10.31 8.97
CA GLU A 428 3.82 -11.73 9.20
C GLU A 428 3.01 -12.59 8.22
N ALA A 429 1.72 -12.29 8.06
CA ALA A 429 0.86 -12.99 7.10
C ALA A 429 1.39 -12.87 5.65
N ILE A 430 1.83 -11.68 5.23
CA ILE A 430 2.48 -11.48 3.93
C ILE A 430 3.78 -12.29 3.80
N THR A 431 4.55 -12.42 4.87
CA THR A 431 5.78 -13.22 4.89
C THR A 431 5.48 -14.71 4.73
N ASN A 432 4.45 -15.20 5.43
CA ASN A 432 3.97 -16.58 5.31
C ASN A 432 3.47 -16.88 3.90
N LEU A 433 2.63 -16.01 3.33
CA LEU A 433 2.17 -16.13 1.94
C LEU A 433 3.32 -16.14 0.95
N ASN A 434 4.28 -15.23 1.09
CA ASN A 434 5.43 -15.16 0.19
C ASN A 434 6.26 -16.45 0.23
N ARG A 435 6.52 -16.97 1.44
CA ARG A 435 7.25 -18.22 1.65
C ARG A 435 6.52 -19.41 1.04
N SER A 436 5.24 -19.60 1.38
CA SER A 436 4.42 -20.71 0.86
C SER A 436 4.27 -20.64 -0.66
N ASN A 437 4.04 -19.44 -1.21
CA ASN A 437 3.98 -19.25 -2.66
C ASN A 437 5.32 -19.62 -3.32
N TYR A 438 6.45 -19.23 -2.71
CA TYR A 438 7.78 -19.60 -3.21
C TYR A 438 7.96 -21.12 -3.16
N GLU A 439 7.72 -21.78 -2.03
CA GLU A 439 7.85 -23.24 -1.89
C GLU A 439 7.02 -23.99 -2.96
N ASN A 440 5.75 -23.61 -3.12
CA ASN A 440 4.86 -24.22 -4.11
C ASN A 440 5.27 -23.90 -5.56
N VAL A 441 6.00 -22.80 -5.78
CA VAL A 441 6.57 -22.44 -7.09
C VAL A 441 7.84 -23.23 -7.41
N PHE A 442 8.60 -23.67 -6.42
CA PHE A 442 9.82 -24.45 -6.69
C PHE A 442 9.54 -25.95 -6.78
N ASP A 443 8.44 -26.43 -6.20
CA ASP A 443 7.97 -27.83 -6.33
C ASP A 443 7.32 -28.13 -7.71
N PHE A 444 7.33 -27.14 -8.62
CA PHE A 444 6.74 -27.20 -9.97
C PHE A 444 7.31 -28.27 -10.89
N GLU A 445 8.45 -28.86 -10.59
CA GLU A 445 8.97 -29.95 -11.41
C GLU A 445 8.18 -31.26 -11.22
N GLN A 446 7.27 -31.37 -10.23
CA GLN A 446 6.60 -32.65 -9.91
C GLN A 446 5.06 -32.65 -9.75
N GLN A 447 4.33 -31.52 -9.68
CA GLN A 447 2.85 -31.53 -9.46
C GLN A 447 2.01 -30.50 -10.24
N GLN A 448 0.71 -30.81 -10.42
CA GLN A 448 -0.32 -29.89 -10.94
C GLN A 448 -0.57 -28.76 -9.94
N LEU A 449 -0.46 -27.51 -10.38
CA LEU A 449 -0.80 -26.36 -9.56
C LEU A 449 -2.27 -26.39 -9.12
N GLY A 450 -2.50 -26.15 -7.84
CA GLY A 450 -3.83 -25.90 -7.29
C GLY A 450 -4.49 -24.64 -7.86
N THR A 451 -5.75 -24.41 -7.47
CA THR A 451 -6.50 -23.21 -7.88
C THR A 451 -5.83 -21.95 -7.32
N PRO A 452 -5.59 -20.90 -8.14
CA PRO A 452 -5.04 -19.64 -7.67
C PRO A 452 -5.82 -19.02 -6.51
N LEU A 453 -5.14 -18.52 -5.47
CA LEU A 453 -5.81 -17.95 -4.27
C LEU A 453 -6.82 -16.86 -4.60
N ASN A 454 -6.50 -15.98 -5.55
CA ASN A 454 -7.41 -14.91 -5.96
C ASN A 454 -8.71 -15.43 -6.60
N HIS A 455 -8.75 -16.66 -7.12
CA HIS A 455 -9.97 -17.29 -7.64
C HIS A 455 -10.87 -17.85 -6.55
N LEU A 456 -10.35 -18.04 -5.34
CA LEU A 456 -11.13 -18.47 -4.18
C LEU A 456 -11.97 -17.33 -3.61
N LEU A 457 -11.52 -16.08 -3.77
CA LEU A 457 -12.24 -14.89 -3.32
C LEU A 457 -13.53 -14.67 -4.13
N LYS A 458 -14.69 -14.97 -3.53
CA LYS A 458 -16.02 -14.84 -4.17
C LYS A 458 -16.60 -13.43 -4.17
N PRO A 459 -16.44 -12.61 -3.11
CA PRO A 459 -16.99 -11.27 -3.08
C PRO A 459 -16.58 -10.44 -4.30
N LYS A 460 -17.53 -9.71 -4.88
CA LYS A 460 -17.32 -8.87 -6.07
C LYS A 460 -18.01 -7.51 -5.89
N PRO A 461 -17.53 -6.66 -4.97
CA PRO A 461 -18.14 -5.37 -4.71
C PRO A 461 -18.09 -4.47 -5.94
N VAL A 462 -19.06 -3.56 -6.03
CA VAL A 462 -19.11 -2.55 -7.07
C VAL A 462 -18.61 -1.22 -6.52
N LYS A 463 -17.67 -0.59 -7.23
CA LYS A 463 -17.14 0.71 -6.85
C LYS A 463 -18.24 1.77 -6.91
N PRO A 464 -18.42 2.59 -5.85
CA PRO A 464 -19.36 3.69 -5.90
C PRO A 464 -18.91 4.77 -6.89
N GLN A 465 -19.85 5.29 -7.68
CA GLN A 465 -19.62 6.42 -8.58
C GLN A 465 -20.21 7.69 -7.96
N LYS A 466 -19.49 8.81 -8.09
CA LYS A 466 -19.87 10.11 -7.52
C LYS A 466 -21.12 10.76 -8.18
N GLN A 467 -21.86 10.02 -9.00
CA GLN A 467 -23.07 10.48 -9.69
C GLN A 467 -24.31 10.45 -8.75
N SER A 468 -25.48 10.79 -9.27
CA SER A 468 -26.80 10.91 -8.58
C SER A 468 -27.27 9.68 -7.78
N HIS A 469 -26.51 8.60 -7.76
CA HIS A 469 -26.73 7.38 -6.98
C HIS A 469 -26.29 7.49 -5.50
N CYS A 470 -26.05 8.70 -5.01
CA CYS A 470 -25.83 8.96 -3.58
C CYS A 470 -27.15 9.09 -2.78
N ASN A 471 -28.30 9.04 -3.46
CA ASN A 471 -29.60 9.08 -2.80
C ASN A 471 -29.80 7.84 -1.93
N GLY A 472 -30.04 8.03 -0.62
CA GLY A 472 -30.18 6.93 0.34
C GLY A 472 -28.86 6.31 0.79
N ILE A 473 -27.70 6.81 0.34
CA ILE A 473 -26.40 6.25 0.77
C ILE A 473 -26.20 6.37 2.28
N THR A 474 -26.82 7.36 2.92
CA THR A 474 -26.76 7.54 4.39
C THR A 474 -27.37 6.39 5.17
N ASP A 475 -28.21 5.57 4.55
CA ASP A 475 -28.81 4.39 5.18
C ASP A 475 -27.80 3.23 5.29
N LEU A 476 -26.66 3.34 4.59
CA LEU A 476 -25.51 2.45 4.72
C LEU A 476 -24.53 2.89 5.81
N ASP A 477 -24.85 3.94 6.58
CA ASP A 477 -23.99 4.42 7.67
C ASP A 477 -23.82 3.30 8.70
N PRO A 478 -22.59 2.86 8.98
CA PRO A 478 -22.34 1.87 10.02
C PRO A 478 -22.79 2.39 11.40
N VAL A 479 -23.99 1.99 11.82
CA VAL A 479 -24.57 2.42 13.11
C VAL A 479 -23.72 1.89 14.25
N SER A 480 -23.52 2.73 15.26
CA SER A 480 -22.66 2.46 16.40
C SER A 480 -23.48 2.57 17.66
N PHE A 481 -23.21 1.70 18.63
CA PHE A 481 -23.62 1.97 20.00
C PHE A 481 -23.04 3.32 20.45
N THR A 482 -23.84 4.12 21.15
CA THR A 482 -23.31 5.09 22.09
C THR A 482 -22.84 4.31 23.31
N GLU A 483 -21.53 4.11 23.45
CA GLU A 483 -20.93 3.66 24.72
C GLU A 483 -21.11 4.71 25.82
#